data_AF-A0A1C4K359-F1
#
_entry.id   AF-A0A1C4K359-F1
#
_cell.length_a   1.000
_cell.length_b   1.000
_cell.length_c   1.000
_cell.angle_alpha   90.00
_cell.angle_beta   90.00
_cell.angle_gamma   90.00
#
_symmetry.space_group_name_H-M   'P 1'
#
loop_
_entity.id
_entity.type
_entity.pdbx_description
1 polymer ?
#
loop_
_entity_poly.entity_id
_entity_poly.type
_entity_poly.pdbx_seq_one_letter_code
_entity_poly.pdbx_strand_id
1 'polypeptide(L)'
;SEEAFQLFARIVGAERVQAELEAALDVLAACGFLPLAIRIAGSRLAARRNWSISDLAGKLADERQRLDELQVGDLAVRATLDLSYRQLTFVQAQVFRALGTRSTPVVSVESVRTLLNSSAAEAEKILEDLANAGICVPLESGRYRLHDLAWLYARTAT
;
A
#
# COMPACT_ATOMS: atom_id res chain seq x y z
N SER A 1 -2.71 -5.78 -18.73
CA SER A 1 -2.22 -7.17 -18.87
C SER A 1 -3.18 -8.09 -18.13
N GLU A 2 -3.30 -9.34 -18.57
CA GLU A 2 -4.20 -10.32 -17.94
C GLU A 2 -3.69 -10.74 -16.55
N GLU A 3 -2.38 -10.80 -16.35
CA GLU A 3 -1.73 -11.08 -15.06
C GLU A 3 -2.05 -10.01 -14.00
N ALA A 4 -2.05 -8.74 -14.42
CA ALA A 4 -2.42 -7.61 -13.57
C ALA A 4 -3.87 -7.72 -13.08
N PHE A 5 -4.79 -8.12 -13.97
CA PHE A 5 -6.18 -8.33 -13.64
C PHE A 5 -6.37 -9.53 -12.70
N GLN A 6 -5.72 -10.66 -12.99
CA GLN A 6 -5.75 -11.85 -12.12
C GLN A 6 -5.19 -11.55 -10.73
N LEU A 7 -4.10 -10.79 -10.64
CA LEU A 7 -3.53 -10.34 -9.37
C LEU A 7 -4.53 -9.49 -8.57
N PHE A 8 -5.18 -8.53 -9.23
CA PHE A 8 -6.17 -7.67 -8.59
C PHE A 8 -7.39 -8.45 -8.12
N ALA A 9 -7.94 -9.33 -8.97
CA ALA A 9 -9.05 -10.22 -8.64
C ALA A 9 -8.72 -11.17 -7.48
N ARG A 10 -7.48 -11.66 -7.39
CA ARG A 10 -7.05 -12.51 -6.28
C ARG A 10 -7.03 -11.78 -4.93
N ILE A 11 -6.79 -10.47 -4.93
CA ILE A 11 -6.71 -9.66 -3.71
C ILE A 11 -8.09 -9.13 -3.31
N VAL A 12 -8.84 -8.60 -4.27
CA VAL A 12 -10.14 -7.92 -4.02
C VAL A 12 -11.31 -8.91 -3.99
N GLY A 13 -11.16 -10.05 -4.67
CA GLY A 13 -12.21 -11.04 -4.90
C GLY A 13 -12.77 -10.94 -6.31
N ALA A 14 -12.80 -12.07 -7.03
CA ALA A 14 -13.22 -12.12 -8.44
C ALA A 14 -14.66 -11.63 -8.65
N GLU A 15 -15.58 -11.93 -7.73
CA GLU A 15 -16.97 -11.50 -7.82
C GLU A 15 -17.12 -9.97 -7.77
N ARG A 16 -16.37 -9.29 -6.89
CA ARG A 16 -16.39 -7.82 -6.79
C ARG A 16 -15.81 -7.17 -8.04
N VAL A 17 -14.70 -7.72 -8.53
CA VAL A 17 -14.07 -7.23 -9.77
C VAL A 17 -15.00 -7.42 -10.96
N GLN A 18 -15.72 -8.53 -11.04
CA GLN A 18 -16.66 -8.77 -12.13
C GLN A 18 -17.89 -7.85 -12.05
N ALA A 19 -18.35 -7.52 -10.84
CA ALA A 19 -19.47 -6.60 -10.62
C ALA A 19 -19.13 -5.15 -11.00
N GLU A 20 -17.87 -4.74 -10.91
CA GLU A 20 -17.38 -3.40 -11.26
C GLU A 20 -16.21 -3.45 -12.26
N LEU A 21 -16.43 -4.12 -13.41
CA LEU A 21 -15.35 -4.42 -14.35
C LEU A 21 -14.67 -3.17 -14.93
N GLU A 22 -15.45 -2.15 -15.31
CA GLU A 22 -14.91 -0.90 -15.86
C GLU A 22 -14.03 -0.18 -14.84
N ALA A 23 -14.52 -0.02 -13.60
CA ALA A 23 -13.76 0.59 -12.52
C ALA A 23 -12.49 -0.21 -12.17
N ALA A 24 -12.53 -1.54 -12.26
CA ALA A 24 -11.34 -2.38 -12.07
C ALA A 24 -10.28 -2.11 -13.15
N LEU A 25 -10.69 -1.96 -14.41
CA LEU A 25 -9.79 -1.58 -15.49
C LEU A 25 -9.21 -0.17 -15.27
N ASP A 26 -10.01 0.77 -14.80
CA ASP A 26 -9.55 2.12 -14.46
C ASP A 26 -8.51 2.10 -13.34
N VAL A 27 -8.71 1.31 -12.29
CA VAL A 27 -7.72 1.12 -11.22
C VAL A 27 -6.43 0.51 -11.77
N LEU A 28 -6.52 -0.51 -12.63
CA LEU A 28 -5.33 -1.14 -13.23
C LEU A 28 -4.55 -0.17 -14.12
N ALA A 29 -5.25 0.63 -14.92
CA ALA A 29 -4.67 1.69 -15.74
C ALA A 29 -4.06 2.82 -14.87
N ALA A 30 -4.73 3.16 -13.76
CA ALA A 30 -4.23 4.10 -12.75
C ALA A 30 -2.94 3.60 -12.10
N CYS A 31 -2.85 2.30 -11.85
CA CYS A 31 -1.66 1.61 -11.34
C CYS A 31 -0.55 1.45 -12.39
N GLY A 32 -0.76 1.88 -13.65
CA GLY A 32 0.18 1.66 -14.75
C GLY A 32 0.44 0.18 -15.03
N PHE A 33 -0.48 -0.70 -14.64
CA PHE A 33 -0.32 -2.17 -14.64
C PHE A 33 0.88 -2.67 -13.83
N LEU A 34 1.42 -1.86 -12.91
CA LEU A 34 2.57 -2.24 -12.10
C LEU A 34 2.13 -3.17 -10.95
N PRO A 35 2.70 -4.37 -10.80
CA PRO A 35 2.26 -5.35 -9.81
C PRO A 35 2.21 -4.80 -8.37
N LEU A 36 3.14 -3.91 -8.01
CA LEU A 36 3.15 -3.31 -6.68
C LEU A 36 2.01 -2.31 -6.47
N ALA A 37 1.78 -1.41 -7.43
CA ALA A 37 0.66 -0.46 -7.34
C ALA A 37 -0.67 -1.20 -7.25
N ILE A 38 -0.85 -2.26 -8.05
CA ILE A 38 -2.03 -3.13 -8.01
C ILE A 38 -2.20 -3.79 -6.65
N ARG A 39 -1.12 -4.28 -6.04
CA ARG A 39 -1.19 -4.89 -4.71
C ARG A 39 -1.58 -3.89 -3.64
N ILE A 40 -1.01 -2.69 -3.66
CA ILE A 40 -1.38 -1.64 -2.70
C ILE A 40 -2.85 -1.23 -2.90
N ALA A 41 -3.26 -0.98 -4.14
CA ALA A 41 -4.64 -0.65 -4.49
C ALA A 41 -5.63 -1.76 -4.03
N GLY A 42 -5.33 -3.02 -4.37
CA GLY A 42 -6.15 -4.17 -4.02
C GLY A 42 -6.22 -4.41 -2.50
N SER A 43 -5.09 -4.34 -1.80
CA SER A 43 -5.03 -4.53 -0.34
C SER A 43 -5.91 -3.52 0.39
N ARG A 44 -6.02 -2.29 -0.12
CA ARG A 44 -6.88 -1.26 0.45
C ARG A 44 -8.36 -1.52 0.25
N LEU A 45 -8.75 -1.98 -0.94
CA LEU A 45 -10.11 -2.43 -1.20
C LEU A 45 -10.49 -3.67 -0.37
N ALA A 46 -9.51 -4.51 -0.05
CA ALA A 46 -9.71 -5.66 0.83
C ALA A 46 -9.85 -5.23 2.31
N ALA A 47 -9.02 -4.29 2.77
CA ALA A 47 -9.07 -3.75 4.13
C ALA A 47 -10.32 -2.88 4.38
N ARG A 48 -10.93 -2.32 3.32
CA ARG A 48 -12.10 -1.43 3.40
C ARG A 48 -13.29 -1.99 2.63
N ARG A 49 -14.04 -2.86 3.31
CA ARG A 49 -15.24 -3.52 2.77
C ARG A 49 -16.33 -2.54 2.30
N ASN A 50 -16.35 -1.32 2.81
CA ASN A 50 -17.31 -0.28 2.46
C ASN A 50 -16.93 0.57 1.23
N TRP A 51 -15.72 0.38 0.67
CA TRP A 51 -15.31 1.06 -0.56
C TRP A 51 -15.64 0.21 -1.78
N SER A 52 -16.28 0.82 -2.76
CA SER A 52 -16.42 0.25 -4.11
C SER A 52 -15.10 0.36 -4.88
N ILE A 53 -14.95 -0.42 -5.95
CA ILE A 53 -13.79 -0.29 -6.84
C ILE A 53 -13.82 1.10 -7.52
N SER A 54 -15.00 1.59 -7.84
CA SER A 54 -15.24 2.93 -8.38
C SER A 54 -14.75 4.05 -7.46
N ASP A 55 -14.96 3.93 -6.14
CA ASP A 55 -14.45 4.91 -5.16
C ASP A 55 -12.92 5.01 -5.19
N LEU A 56 -12.24 3.87 -5.36
CA LEU A 56 -10.79 3.85 -5.46
C LEU A 56 -10.32 4.43 -6.79
N ALA A 57 -10.98 4.12 -7.90
CA ALA A 57 -10.66 4.65 -9.23
C ALA A 57 -10.68 6.19 -9.22
N GLY A 58 -11.75 6.79 -8.68
CA GLY A 58 -11.86 8.25 -8.56
C GLY A 58 -10.73 8.86 -7.73
N LYS A 59 -10.41 8.27 -6.57
CA LYS A 59 -9.32 8.76 -5.72
C LYS A 59 -7.94 8.68 -6.38
N LEU A 60 -7.68 7.63 -7.16
CA LEU A 60 -6.42 7.48 -7.89
C LEU A 60 -6.30 8.50 -9.03
N ALA A 61 -7.41 8.82 -9.69
CA ALA A 61 -7.45 9.87 -10.72
C ALA A 61 -7.15 11.25 -10.13
N ASP A 62 -7.77 11.59 -9.00
CA ASP A 62 -7.54 12.86 -8.28
C ASP A 62 -6.08 13.01 -7.85
N GLU A 63 -5.45 11.94 -7.34
CA GLU A 63 -4.07 12.02 -6.86
C GLU A 63 -3.05 12.06 -8.00
N ARG A 64 -3.33 11.42 -9.14
CA ARG A 64 -2.50 11.54 -10.34
C ARG A 64 -2.43 12.97 -10.86
N GLN A 65 -3.56 13.66 -10.95
CA GLN A 65 -3.61 15.08 -11.35
C GLN A 65 -2.77 15.99 -10.46
N ARG A 66 -2.55 15.61 -9.19
CA ARG A 66 -1.74 16.38 -8.23
C ARG A 66 -0.25 16.09 -8.30
N LEU A 67 0.16 15.00 -8.95
CA LEU A 67 1.53 14.48 -8.93
C LEU A 67 2.26 14.58 -10.28
N ASP A 68 1.63 15.19 -11.31
CA ASP A 68 1.97 15.18 -12.74
C ASP A 68 3.34 15.77 -13.16
N GLU A 69 4.33 15.88 -12.27
CA GLU A 69 5.66 16.45 -12.55
C GLU A 69 6.81 15.43 -12.67
N LEU A 70 6.57 14.11 -12.63
CA LEU A 70 7.62 13.07 -12.70
C LEU A 70 7.20 11.84 -13.53
N GLN A 71 8.13 10.96 -13.92
CA GLN A 71 7.89 9.86 -14.89
C GLN A 71 6.71 8.92 -14.53
N VAL A 72 5.94 8.55 -15.57
CA VAL A 72 4.58 7.94 -15.54
C VAL A 72 4.44 6.65 -14.70
N GLY A 73 5.52 5.85 -14.54
CA GLY A 73 5.50 4.62 -13.74
C GLY A 73 5.62 4.86 -12.24
N ASP A 74 6.55 5.73 -11.82
CA ASP A 74 6.75 6.08 -10.41
C ASP A 74 5.56 6.88 -9.87
N LEU A 75 4.91 7.66 -10.73
CA LEU A 75 3.69 8.42 -10.47
C LEU A 75 2.54 7.55 -9.95
N ALA A 76 2.28 6.41 -10.61
CA ALA A 76 1.19 5.50 -10.25
C ALA A 76 1.43 4.85 -8.88
N VAL A 77 2.67 4.41 -8.63
CA VAL A 77 3.05 3.82 -7.34
C VAL A 77 3.01 4.88 -6.24
N ARG A 78 3.52 6.09 -6.51
CA ARG A 78 3.52 7.21 -5.56
C ARG A 78 2.11 7.69 -5.23
N ALA A 79 1.22 7.83 -6.20
CA ALA A 79 -0.19 8.18 -5.98
C ALA A 79 -0.89 7.15 -5.08
N THR A 80 -0.66 5.86 -5.35
CA THR A 80 -1.24 4.77 -4.57
C THR A 80 -0.66 4.74 -3.14
N LEU A 81 0.64 4.95 -2.99
CA LEU A 81 1.32 5.05 -1.69
C LEU A 81 0.91 6.28 -0.90
N ASP A 82 0.78 7.45 -1.52
CA ASP A 82 0.42 8.68 -0.82
C ASP A 82 -1.01 8.63 -0.30
N LEU A 83 -1.93 8.10 -1.12
CA LEU A 83 -3.26 7.79 -0.64
C LEU A 83 -3.18 6.84 0.57
N SER A 84 -2.33 5.79 0.56
CA SER A 84 -2.21 4.82 1.67
C SER A 84 -1.67 5.50 2.92
N TYR A 85 -0.67 6.34 2.73
CA TYR A 85 0.01 7.09 3.77
C TYR A 85 -0.92 8.05 4.49
N ARG A 86 -1.74 8.84 3.76
CA ARG A 86 -2.70 9.79 4.35
C ARG A 86 -3.79 9.14 5.21
N GLN A 87 -3.95 7.83 5.10
CA GLN A 87 -4.94 7.06 5.86
C GLN A 87 -4.36 6.35 7.07
N LEU A 88 -3.04 6.40 7.23
CA LEU A 88 -2.38 5.87 8.41
C LEU A 88 -2.73 6.73 9.62
N THR A 89 -2.88 6.09 10.78
CA THR A 89 -2.89 6.80 12.06
C THR A 89 -1.55 7.49 12.28
N PHE A 90 -1.51 8.48 13.18
CA PHE A 90 -0.26 9.16 13.53
C PHE A 90 0.87 8.19 13.93
N VAL A 91 0.53 7.13 14.67
CA VAL A 91 1.48 6.11 15.11
C VAL A 91 1.98 5.26 13.94
N GLN A 92 1.08 4.81 13.06
CA GLN A 92 1.44 4.04 11.86
C GLN A 92 2.33 4.87 10.90
N ALA A 93 2.03 6.16 10.73
CA ALA A 93 2.83 7.06 9.90
C ALA A 93 4.23 7.30 10.50
N GLN A 94 4.34 7.41 11.82
CA GLN A 94 5.65 7.48 12.50
C GLN A 94 6.48 6.23 12.27
N VAL A 95 5.88 5.04 12.43
CA VAL A 95 6.57 3.78 12.14
C VAL A 95 7.00 3.74 10.68
N PHE A 96 6.09 4.02 9.75
CA PHE A 96 6.41 4.02 8.33
C PHE A 96 7.59 4.94 7.96
N ARG A 97 7.63 6.18 8.49
CA ARG A 97 8.77 7.10 8.28
C ARG A 97 10.05 6.56 8.91
N ALA A 98 9.98 6.06 10.13
CA ALA A 98 11.14 5.48 10.81
C ALA A 98 11.72 4.28 10.04
N LEU A 99 10.87 3.49 9.39
CA LEU A 99 11.29 2.39 8.53
C LEU A 99 12.05 2.84 7.27
N GLY A 100 11.68 4.01 6.71
CA GLY A 100 12.41 4.63 5.59
C GLY A 100 13.83 5.05 5.94
N THR A 101 14.11 5.37 7.20
CA THR A 101 15.46 5.78 7.65
C THR A 101 16.43 4.61 7.85
N ARG A 102 15.93 3.36 7.84
CA ARG A 102 16.76 2.17 8.03
C ARG A 102 17.55 1.84 6.79
N SER A 103 18.74 1.29 6.97
CA SER A 103 19.61 0.79 5.89
C SER A 103 19.10 -0.49 5.21
N THR A 104 18.02 -1.09 5.73
CA THR A 104 17.41 -2.30 5.18
C THR A 104 15.90 -2.15 5.08
N PRO A 105 15.25 -2.76 4.06
CA PRO A 105 13.80 -2.77 3.93
C PRO A 105 13.13 -3.82 4.83
N VAL A 106 13.84 -4.41 5.79
CA VAL A 106 13.30 -5.46 6.68
C VAL A 106 13.20 -4.95 8.11
N VAL A 107 12.06 -5.20 8.74
CA VAL A 107 11.76 -4.83 10.13
C VAL A 107 11.24 -6.03 10.91
N SER A 108 11.67 -6.16 12.17
CA SER A 108 11.09 -7.11 13.13
C SER A 108 10.05 -6.44 14.01
N VAL A 109 9.08 -7.21 14.52
CA VAL A 109 8.16 -6.77 15.58
C VAL A 109 8.93 -6.13 16.74
N GLU A 110 10.05 -6.74 17.15
CA GLU A 110 10.90 -6.23 18.22
C GLU A 110 11.48 -4.84 17.92
N SER A 111 11.86 -4.56 16.67
CA SER A 111 12.34 -3.23 16.28
C SER A 111 11.25 -2.16 16.41
N VAL A 112 10.01 -2.48 16.04
CA VAL A 112 8.87 -1.56 16.17
C VAL A 112 8.49 -1.37 17.63
N ARG A 113 8.53 -2.44 18.42
CA ARG A 113 8.30 -2.41 19.87
C ARG A 113 9.26 -1.44 20.56
N THR A 114 10.56 -1.53 20.26
CA THR A 114 11.57 -0.61 20.80
C THR A 114 11.33 0.82 20.32
N LEU A 115 11.01 1.01 19.04
CA LEU A 115 10.76 2.34 18.47
C LEU A 115 9.59 3.07 19.13
N LEU A 116 8.49 2.35 19.39
CA LEU A 116 7.26 2.92 19.94
C LEU A 116 7.18 2.88 21.47
N ASN A 117 8.16 2.23 22.12
CA ASN A 117 8.09 1.88 23.54
C ASN A 117 6.74 1.21 23.91
N SER A 118 6.32 0.27 23.08
CA SER A 118 5.02 -0.41 23.17
C SER A 118 5.14 -1.88 23.60
N SER A 119 4.02 -2.58 23.73
CA SER A 119 4.00 -4.04 23.84
C SER A 119 4.28 -4.71 22.49
N ALA A 120 4.67 -6.00 22.53
CA ALA A 120 4.89 -6.80 21.32
C ALA A 120 3.59 -6.96 20.50
N ALA A 121 2.45 -7.13 21.17
CA ALA A 121 1.14 -7.26 20.54
C ALA A 121 0.74 -5.97 19.79
N GLU A 122 1.02 -4.79 20.34
CA GLU A 122 0.75 -3.52 19.67
C GLU A 122 1.66 -3.31 18.45
N ALA A 123 2.95 -3.67 18.57
CA ALA A 123 3.90 -3.58 17.47
C ALA A 123 3.54 -4.52 16.31
N GLU A 124 3.12 -5.74 16.63
CA GLU A 124 2.65 -6.72 15.66
C GLU A 124 1.38 -6.24 14.96
N LYS A 125 0.39 -5.74 15.72
CA LYS A 125 -0.84 -5.15 15.15
C LYS A 125 -0.55 -4.01 14.18
N ILE A 126 0.42 -3.13 14.50
CA ILE A 126 0.80 -2.02 13.61
C ILE A 126 1.43 -2.55 12.32
N LEU A 127 2.28 -3.58 12.39
CA LEU A 127 2.89 -4.20 11.21
C LEU A 127 1.86 -4.95 10.37
N GLU A 128 0.88 -5.60 11.00
CA GLU A 128 -0.27 -6.17 10.30
C GLU A 128 -1.11 -5.10 9.60
N ASP A 129 -1.39 -3.97 10.25
CA ASP A 129 -2.13 -2.86 9.65
C ASP A 129 -1.37 -2.28 8.45
N LEU A 130 -0.04 -2.14 8.54
CA LEU A 130 0.80 -1.72 7.42
C LEU A 130 0.81 -2.75 6.29
N ALA A 131 0.79 -4.05 6.61
CA ALA A 131 0.68 -5.11 5.61
C ALA A 131 -0.69 -5.09 4.91
N ASN A 132 -1.76 -4.85 5.68
CA ASN A 132 -3.12 -4.66 5.16
C ASN A 132 -3.23 -3.40 4.28
N ALA A 133 -2.41 -2.38 4.53
CA ALA A 133 -2.27 -1.20 3.68
C ALA A 133 -1.40 -1.43 2.43
N GLY A 134 -0.86 -2.64 2.24
CA GLY A 134 0.03 -3.00 1.13
C GLY A 134 1.44 -2.40 1.22
N ILE A 135 1.78 -1.81 2.36
CA ILE A 135 3.05 -1.10 2.57
C ILE A 135 4.21 -2.07 2.79
N CYS A 136 3.95 -3.14 3.53
CA CYS A 136 4.90 -4.21 3.78
C CYS A 136 4.27 -5.59 3.56
N VAL A 137 5.11 -6.61 3.53
CA VAL A 137 4.69 -8.01 3.50
C VAL A 137 5.25 -8.75 4.70
N PRO A 138 4.47 -9.64 5.32
CA PRO A 138 5.00 -10.53 6.34
C PRO A 138 6.06 -11.46 5.73
N LEU A 139 7.08 -11.74 6.52
CA LEU A 139 8.12 -12.75 6.34
C LEU A 139 8.03 -13.76 7.49
N GLU A 140 8.87 -14.78 7.46
CA GLU A 140 9.00 -15.72 8.56
C GLU A 140 9.51 -15.07 9.85
N SER A 141 9.09 -15.64 10.99
CA SER A 141 9.56 -15.28 12.34
C SER A 141 9.26 -13.84 12.78
N GLY A 142 8.06 -13.32 12.49
CA GLY A 142 7.64 -11.98 12.97
C GLY A 142 8.44 -10.84 12.33
N ARG A 143 8.89 -11.04 11.08
CA ARG A 143 9.57 -10.03 10.28
C ARG A 143 8.67 -9.57 9.16
N TYR A 144 8.89 -8.34 8.70
CA TYR A 144 8.15 -7.72 7.61
C TYR A 144 9.15 -7.06 6.67
N ARG A 145 8.88 -7.13 5.36
CA ARG A 145 9.65 -6.42 4.34
C ARG A 145 8.81 -5.29 3.75
N LEU A 146 9.32 -4.08 3.79
CA LEU A 146 8.79 -2.97 3.01
C LEU A 146 9.06 -3.24 1.53
N HIS A 147 8.11 -2.91 0.68
CA HIS A 147 8.36 -2.93 -0.76
C HIS A 147 9.39 -1.85 -1.15
N ASP A 148 10.28 -2.11 -2.09
CA ASP A 148 11.40 -1.21 -2.43
C ASP A 148 10.94 0.21 -2.78
N LEU A 149 9.82 0.35 -3.51
CA LEU A 149 9.23 1.65 -3.81
C LEU A 149 8.51 2.29 -2.61
N ALA A 150 7.93 1.48 -1.70
CA ALA A 150 7.39 1.98 -0.44
C ALA A 150 8.50 2.47 0.50
N TRP A 151 9.64 1.78 0.50
CA TRP A 151 10.83 2.15 1.25
C TRP A 151 11.51 3.41 0.66
N LEU A 152 11.60 3.54 -0.67
CA LEU A 152 12.04 4.77 -1.34
C LEU A 152 11.09 5.95 -1.06
N TYR A 153 9.77 5.71 -1.07
CA TYR A 153 8.79 6.74 -0.70
C TYR A 153 8.92 7.16 0.77
N ALA A 154 9.08 6.21 1.69
CA ALA A 154 9.28 6.48 3.11
C ALA A 154 10.50 7.36 3.39
N ARG A 155 11.54 7.32 2.53
CA ARG A 155 12.71 8.21 2.61
C ARG A 155 12.40 9.66 2.22
N THR A 156 11.35 9.89 1.43
CA THR A 156 10.94 11.22 0.97
C THR A 156 9.78 11.81 1.77
N ALA A 157 9.04 10.97 2.51
CA ALA A 157 7.96 11.38 3.40
C ALA A 157 8.57 12.08 4.64
N THR A 158 8.76 13.40 4.52
CA THR A 158 9.26 14.27 5.58
C THR A 158 8.15 14.67 6.55
#